data_AF-A0A1G5RVS5-F1
#
_entry.id   AF-A0A1G5RVS5-F1
#
_cell.length_a   1.000
_cell.length_b   1.000
_cell.length_c   1.000
_cell.angle_alpha   90.00
_cell.angle_beta   90.00
_cell.angle_gamma   90.00
#
_symmetry.space_group_name_H-M   'P 1'
#
loop_
_entity.id
_entity.type
_entity.pdbx_description
1 polymer ?
#
loop_
_entity_poly.entity_id
_entity_poly.type
_entity_poly.pdbx_seq_one_letter_code
_entity_poly.pdbx_strand_id
1 'polypeptide(L)'
;MKPLTNSLLDCLDDMKSLMETEQRALMTQNGEALESIARSKAEATMILNGLLEKYKSEPPQEEKAKTRIRDAVQEIRALQETNTLLARQTLVYLGALKEALKPQKSSQSTSLYARSGEVQYGQSAKTGWLDQSV
;
A
#
# COMPACT_ATOMS: atom_id res chain seq x y z
N MET A 1 -7.06 20.22 -35.60
CA MET A 1 -6.78 18.95 -34.89
C MET A 1 -5.37 19.03 -34.32
N LYS A 2 -5.15 18.81 -33.02
CA LYS A 2 -3.78 18.71 -32.46
C LYS A 2 -3.08 17.49 -33.09
N PRO A 3 -1.79 17.56 -33.44
CA PRO A 3 -1.03 16.40 -33.90
C PRO A 3 -1.06 15.29 -32.83
N LEU A 4 -1.19 14.02 -33.24
CA LEU A 4 -1.20 12.86 -32.34
C LEU A 4 -0.02 12.89 -31.36
N THR A 5 1.16 13.26 -31.86
CA THR A 5 2.40 13.39 -31.11
C THR A 5 2.31 14.41 -29.98
N ASN A 6 1.65 15.55 -30.20
CA ASN A 6 1.48 16.58 -29.17
C ASN A 6 0.50 16.10 -28.09
N SER A 7 -0.59 15.45 -28.48
CA SER A 7 -1.54 14.87 -27.52
C SER A 7 -0.91 13.76 -26.67
N LEU A 8 0.01 12.98 -27.23
CA LEU A 8 0.77 11.96 -26.50
C LEU A 8 1.74 12.59 -25.50
N LEU A 9 2.48 13.62 -25.92
CA LEU A 9 3.40 14.35 -25.03
C LEU A 9 2.63 15.05 -23.90
N ASP A 10 1.53 15.74 -24.20
CA ASP A 10 0.65 16.35 -23.19
C ASP A 10 0.21 15.28 -22.15
N CYS A 11 -0.21 14.09 -22.62
CA CYS A 11 -0.63 13.00 -21.74
C CYS A 11 0.53 12.40 -20.90
N LEU A 12 1.74 12.38 -21.43
CA LEU A 12 2.93 11.94 -20.70
C LEU A 12 3.33 12.96 -19.62
N ASP A 13 3.24 14.25 -19.92
CA ASP A 13 3.49 15.33 -18.96
C ASP A 13 2.46 15.30 -17.82
N ASP A 14 1.18 15.09 -18.14
CA ASP A 14 0.12 14.91 -17.14
C ASP A 14 0.38 13.68 -16.25
N MET A 15 0.80 12.56 -16.85
CA MET A 15 1.17 11.36 -16.10
C MET A 15 2.38 11.60 -15.20
N LYS A 16 3.40 12.32 -15.67
CA LYS A 16 4.55 12.68 -14.86
C LYS A 16 4.14 13.52 -13.65
N SER A 17 3.34 14.57 -13.86
CA SER A 17 2.80 15.41 -12.78
C SER A 17 2.01 14.57 -11.76
N LEU A 18 1.19 13.63 -12.25
CA LEU A 18 0.46 12.71 -11.37
C LEU A 18 1.40 11.83 -10.53
N MET A 19 2.48 11.29 -11.12
CA MET A 19 3.48 10.51 -10.39
C MET A 19 4.22 11.34 -9.33
N GLU A 20 4.53 12.61 -9.62
CA GLU A 20 5.14 13.52 -8.64
C GLU A 20 4.17 13.88 -7.50
N THR A 21 2.86 13.98 -7.77
CA THR A 21 1.85 14.15 -6.72
C THR A 21 1.71 12.90 -5.86
N GLU A 22 1.76 11.70 -6.45
CA GLU A 22 1.76 10.43 -5.73
C GLU A 22 2.98 10.30 -4.82
N GLN A 23 4.16 10.67 -5.32
CA GLN A 23 5.40 10.66 -4.54
C GLN A 23 5.24 11.51 -3.27
N ARG A 24 4.74 12.74 -3.43
CA ARG A 24 4.49 13.65 -2.31
C ARG A 24 3.47 13.06 -1.33
N ALA A 25 2.36 12.51 -1.83
CA ALA A 25 1.34 11.89 -0.99
C ALA A 25 1.87 10.67 -0.21
N LEU A 26 2.74 9.86 -0.83
CA LEU A 26 3.43 8.74 -0.16
C LEU A 26 4.38 9.23 0.93
N MET A 27 5.16 10.29 0.66
CA MET A 27 6.08 10.88 1.64
C MET A 27 5.34 11.50 2.84
N THR A 28 4.17 12.12 2.61
CA THR A 28 3.35 12.72 3.67
C THR A 28 2.35 11.73 4.29
N GLN A 29 2.34 10.47 3.85
CA GLN A 29 1.40 9.42 4.29
C GLN A 29 -0.08 9.84 4.17
N ASN A 30 -0.44 10.60 3.13
CA ASN A 30 -1.80 11.07 2.92
C ASN A 30 -2.63 10.02 2.16
N GLY A 31 -3.32 9.16 2.92
CA GLY A 31 -4.12 8.05 2.36
C GLY A 31 -5.25 8.47 1.43
N GLU A 32 -5.98 9.56 1.75
CA GLU A 32 -7.09 10.05 0.93
C GLU A 32 -6.60 10.56 -0.44
N ALA A 33 -5.47 11.28 -0.45
CA ALA A 33 -4.85 11.72 -1.68
C ALA A 33 -4.40 10.54 -2.55
N LEU A 34 -3.83 9.48 -1.94
CA LEU A 34 -3.40 8.28 -2.65
C LEU A 34 -4.57 7.55 -3.32
N GLU A 35 -5.74 7.49 -2.68
CA GLU A 35 -6.92 6.86 -3.28
C GLU A 35 -7.41 7.64 -4.51
N SER A 36 -7.49 8.97 -4.40
CA SER A 36 -7.86 9.82 -5.55
C SER A 36 -6.86 9.68 -6.71
N ILE A 37 -5.56 9.69 -6.39
CA ILE A 37 -4.48 9.54 -7.37
C ILE A 37 -4.54 8.18 -8.07
N ALA A 38 -4.85 7.09 -7.35
CA ALA A 38 -4.99 5.76 -7.95
C ALA A 38 -6.10 5.72 -9.02
N ARG A 39 -7.23 6.40 -8.79
CA ARG A 39 -8.32 6.51 -9.77
C ARG A 39 -7.89 7.32 -10.99
N SER A 40 -7.31 8.50 -10.78
CA SER A 40 -6.81 9.35 -11.87
C SER A 40 -5.73 8.66 -12.71
N LYS A 41 -4.88 7.83 -12.09
CA LYS A 41 -3.83 7.07 -12.78
C LYS A 41 -4.43 5.99 -13.68
N ALA A 42 -5.49 5.32 -13.25
CA ALA A 42 -6.20 4.34 -14.07
C ALA A 42 -6.80 4.97 -15.32
N GLU A 43 -7.45 6.13 -15.18
CA GLU A 43 -8.01 6.91 -16.29
C GLU A 43 -6.92 7.38 -17.26
N ALA A 44 -5.85 7.98 -16.74
CA ALA A 44 -4.74 8.47 -17.56
C ALA A 44 -4.02 7.32 -18.29
N THR A 45 -3.88 6.15 -17.67
CA THR A 45 -3.32 4.95 -18.33
C THR A 45 -4.21 4.45 -19.46
N MET A 46 -5.54 4.50 -19.28
CA MET A 46 -6.49 4.13 -20.34
C MET A 46 -6.39 5.08 -21.54
N ILE A 47 -6.31 6.39 -21.29
CA ILE A 47 -6.12 7.41 -22.34
C ILE A 47 -4.78 7.19 -23.06
N LEU A 48 -3.70 6.99 -22.30
CA LEU A 48 -2.37 6.75 -22.84
C LEU A 48 -2.34 5.50 -23.74
N ASN A 49 -2.95 4.40 -23.31
CA ASN A 49 -3.07 3.19 -24.13
C ASN A 49 -3.81 3.45 -25.44
N GLY A 50 -4.90 4.21 -25.41
CA GLY A 50 -5.63 4.60 -26.62
C GLY A 50 -4.80 5.45 -27.59
N LEU A 51 -3.93 6.32 -27.07
CA LEU A 51 -3.01 7.12 -27.89
C LEU A 51 -1.85 6.27 -28.43
N LEU A 52 -1.34 5.32 -27.64
CA LEU A 52 -0.27 4.42 -28.05
C LEU A 52 -0.69 3.45 -29.16
N GLU A 53 -1.93 2.95 -29.15
CA GLU A 53 -2.44 2.13 -30.25
C GLU A 53 -2.46 2.90 -31.58
N LYS A 54 -2.86 4.19 -31.54
CA LYS A 54 -2.79 5.07 -32.72
C LYS A 54 -1.36 5.37 -33.14
N TYR A 55 -0.46 5.55 -32.16
CA TYR A 55 0.96 5.80 -32.38
C TYR A 55 1.66 4.62 -33.08
N LYS A 56 1.26 3.37 -32.80
CA LYS A 56 1.78 2.19 -33.50
C LYS A 56 1.42 2.19 -34.99
N SER A 57 0.24 2.70 -35.35
CA SER A 57 -0.23 2.78 -36.73
C SER A 57 0.46 3.90 -37.52
N GLU A 58 0.70 5.04 -36.87
CA GLU A 58 1.31 6.21 -37.47
C GLU A 58 2.43 6.77 -36.57
N PRO A 59 3.62 6.15 -36.59
CA PRO A 59 4.73 6.64 -35.79
C PRO A 59 5.22 8.00 -36.31
N PRO A 60 5.61 8.92 -35.41
CA PRO A 60 6.16 10.20 -35.80
C PRO A 60 7.44 9.98 -36.60
N GLN A 61 7.53 10.67 -37.74
CA GLN A 61 8.72 10.65 -38.60
C GLN A 61 9.86 11.50 -38.00
N GLU A 62 9.52 12.46 -37.13
CA GLU A 62 10.50 13.36 -36.51
C GLU A 62 11.25 12.72 -35.35
N GLU A 63 12.58 12.65 -35.48
CA GLU A 63 13.44 12.02 -34.48
C GLU A 63 13.51 12.80 -33.14
N LYS A 64 13.30 14.11 -33.18
CA LYS A 64 13.17 14.96 -31.99
C LYS A 64 11.93 14.62 -31.16
N ALA A 65 10.84 14.22 -31.79
CA ALA A 65 9.63 13.83 -31.07
C ALA A 65 9.80 12.46 -30.41
N LYS A 66 10.43 11.50 -31.11
CA LYS A 66 10.70 10.16 -30.55
C LYS A 66 11.63 10.22 -29.33
N THR A 67 12.67 11.06 -29.39
CA THR A 67 13.60 11.25 -28.26
C THR A 67 12.88 11.84 -27.06
N ARG A 68 12.09 12.91 -27.23
CA ARG A 68 11.27 13.48 -26.15
C ARG A 68 10.30 12.48 -25.52
N ILE A 69 9.60 11.69 -26.34
CA ILE A 69 8.69 10.64 -25.84
C ILE A 69 9.47 9.61 -25.02
N ARG A 70 10.64 9.18 -25.51
CA ARG A 70 11.50 8.22 -24.80
C ARG A 70 11.96 8.77 -23.45
N ASP A 71 12.43 10.02 -23.43
CA ASP A 71 12.92 10.67 -22.21
C ASP A 71 11.79 10.80 -21.18
N ALA A 72 10.61 11.27 -21.60
CA ALA A 72 9.43 11.37 -20.73
C ALA A 72 9.01 10.00 -20.16
N VAL A 73 9.03 8.94 -20.97
CA VAL A 73 8.73 7.58 -20.50
C VAL A 73 9.78 7.08 -19.49
N GLN A 74 11.06 7.39 -19.69
CA GLN A 74 12.12 7.03 -18.74
C GLN A 74 11.96 7.76 -17.41
N GLU A 75 11.62 9.05 -17.44
CA GLU A 75 11.36 9.83 -16.22
C GLU A 75 10.15 9.30 -15.44
N ILE A 76 9.02 9.05 -16.12
CA ILE A 76 7.82 8.46 -15.52
C ILE A 76 8.14 7.10 -14.89
N ARG A 77 8.95 6.29 -15.58
CA ARG A 77 9.38 4.99 -15.07
C ARG A 77 10.19 5.13 -13.78
N ALA A 78 11.18 6.03 -13.75
CA ALA A 78 11.99 6.26 -12.56
C ALA A 78 11.15 6.75 -11.36
N LEU A 79 10.16 7.62 -11.62
CA LEU A 79 9.21 8.08 -10.61
C LEU A 79 8.36 6.91 -10.08
N GLN A 80 7.80 6.09 -10.97
CA GLN A 80 6.99 4.94 -10.58
C GLN A 80 7.80 3.90 -9.78
N GLU A 81 9.07 3.65 -10.15
CA GLU A 81 9.97 2.78 -9.38
C GLU A 81 10.18 3.34 -7.97
N THR A 82 10.41 4.65 -7.85
CA THR A 82 10.56 5.34 -6.56
C THR A 82 9.29 5.26 -5.70
N ASN A 83 8.13 5.54 -6.29
CA ASN A 83 6.85 5.48 -5.60
C ASN A 83 6.54 4.05 -5.13
N THR A 84 6.89 3.05 -5.94
CA THR A 84 6.75 1.64 -5.55
C THR A 84 7.62 1.29 -4.34
N LEU A 85 8.85 1.81 -4.27
CA LEU A 85 9.73 1.62 -3.12
C LEU A 85 9.17 2.28 -1.86
N LEU A 86 8.70 3.53 -1.97
CA LEU A 86 8.06 4.25 -0.86
C LEU A 86 6.82 3.50 -0.35
N ALA A 87 5.95 3.03 -1.25
CA ALA A 87 4.77 2.24 -0.87
C ALA A 87 5.14 0.95 -0.15
N ARG A 88 6.17 0.22 -0.62
CA ARG A 88 6.68 -0.98 0.06
C ARG A 88 7.21 -0.66 1.45
N GLN A 89 7.96 0.42 1.60
CA GLN A 89 8.48 0.85 2.89
C GLN A 89 7.34 1.17 3.87
N THR A 90 6.30 1.89 3.43
CA THR A 90 5.10 2.17 4.24
C THR A 90 4.41 0.87 4.68
N LEU A 91 4.26 -0.11 3.79
CA LEU A 91 3.67 -1.41 4.13
C LEU A 91 4.50 -2.19 5.17
N VAL A 92 5.84 -2.15 5.06
CA VAL A 92 6.74 -2.78 6.04
C VAL A 92 6.57 -2.15 7.41
N TYR A 93 6.53 -0.82 7.50
CA TYR A 93 6.30 -0.12 8.78
C TYR A 93 4.93 -0.43 9.37
N LEU A 94 3.86 -0.44 8.57
CA LEU A 94 2.53 -0.82 9.03
C LEU A 94 2.49 -2.27 9.52
N GLY A 95 3.20 -3.19 8.86
CA GLY A 95 3.37 -4.56 9.32
C GLY A 95 4.05 -4.64 10.68
N ALA A 96 5.19 -3.96 10.84
CA ALA A 96 5.92 -3.90 12.11
C ALA A 96 5.08 -3.29 13.24
N LEU A 97 4.34 -2.20 12.96
CA LEU A 97 3.44 -1.57 13.90
C LEU A 97 2.30 -2.53 14.32
N LYS A 98 1.71 -3.24 13.35
CA LYS A 98 0.68 -4.24 13.63
C LYS A 98 1.20 -5.35 14.54
N GLU A 99 2.42 -5.84 14.32
CA GLU A 99 3.04 -6.84 15.19
C GLU A 99 3.33 -6.29 16.59
N ALA A 100 3.79 -5.03 16.70
CA ALA A 100 4.04 -4.39 18.00
C ALA A 100 2.75 -4.14 18.80
N LEU A 101 1.64 -3.85 18.11
CA LEU A 101 0.32 -3.66 18.72
C LEU A 101 -0.42 -4.98 18.98
N LYS A 102 0.10 -6.13 18.52
CA LYS A 102 -0.50 -7.40 18.90
C LYS A 102 -0.43 -7.52 20.42
N PRO A 103 -1.57 -7.77 21.10
CA PRO A 103 -1.54 -8.00 22.52
C PRO A 103 -0.57 -9.14 22.78
N GLN A 104 0.51 -8.86 23.53
CA GLN A 104 1.33 -9.91 24.09
C GLN A 104 0.35 -10.78 24.87
N LYS A 105 0.09 -12.00 24.39
CA LYS A 105 -0.63 -12.99 25.17
C LYS A 105 0.13 -13.07 26.48
N SER A 106 -0.47 -12.55 27.54
CA SER A 106 0.02 -12.66 28.90
C SER A 106 0.02 -14.13 29.25
N SER A 107 1.07 -14.85 28.85
CA SER A 107 1.34 -16.22 29.29
C SER A 107 1.92 -16.20 30.70
N GLN A 108 1.33 -15.37 31.55
CA GLN A 108 1.57 -15.27 32.98
C GLN A 108 0.21 -15.03 33.65
N SER A 109 -0.58 -16.09 33.73
CA SER A 109 -1.37 -16.28 34.94
C SER A 109 -0.40 -16.70 36.05
N THR A 110 0.43 -15.77 36.51
CA THR A 110 1.15 -15.91 37.78
C THR A 110 0.48 -14.91 38.71
N SER A 111 -0.61 -15.34 39.34
CA SER A 111 -1.25 -14.61 40.44
C SER A 111 -0.32 -14.63 41.65
N LEU A 112 0.69 -13.76 41.66
CA LEU A 112 1.56 -13.52 42.82
C LEU A 112 1.32 -12.11 43.36
N TYR A 113 0.08 -11.82 43.79
CA TYR A 113 -0.21 -10.78 44.77
C TYR A 113 -1.51 -11.11 45.52
N ALA A 114 -1.42 -11.96 46.55
CA ALA A 114 -2.34 -11.93 47.67
C ALA A 114 -1.49 -11.73 48.93
N ARG A 115 -1.29 -10.44 49.26
CA ARG A 115 -0.73 -10.00 50.53
C ARG A 115 -1.83 -10.21 51.57
N SER A 116 -1.55 -11.07 52.55
CA SER A 116 -2.31 -11.37 53.78
C SER A 116 -3.76 -11.86 53.64
N GLY A 117 -3.97 -13.13 54.01
CA GLY A 117 -5.27 -13.67 54.43
C GLY A 117 -5.81 -14.77 53.51
N GLU A 118 -5.80 -15.99 54.02
CA GLU A 118 -6.63 -17.13 53.59
C GLU A 118 -6.23 -17.85 52.28
N VAL A 119 -5.39 -18.86 52.45
CA VAL A 119 -5.24 -19.99 51.51
C VAL A 119 -6.50 -20.84 51.63
N GLN A 120 -7.46 -20.69 50.71
CA GLN A 120 -8.59 -21.62 50.59
C GLN A 120 -8.31 -22.63 49.47
N TYR A 121 -8.03 -23.84 49.94
CA TYR A 121 -7.82 -25.10 49.24
C TYR A 121 -8.59 -25.24 47.92
N GLY A 122 -7.86 -25.24 46.81
CA GLY A 122 -8.33 -25.85 45.56
C GLY A 122 -8.38 -27.37 45.72
N GLN A 123 -9.50 -27.90 46.19
CA GLN A 123 -9.78 -29.32 46.16
C GLN A 123 -9.88 -29.78 44.70
N SER A 124 -8.93 -30.65 44.34
CA SER A 124 -8.88 -31.39 43.09
C SER A 124 -10.15 -32.24 42.93
N ALA A 125 -10.79 -32.12 41.77
CA ALA A 125 -11.78 -33.08 41.31
C ALA A 125 -11.16 -34.49 41.23
N LYS A 126 -11.83 -35.49 41.82
CA LYS A 126 -12.04 -36.83 41.22
C LYS A 126 -12.88 -37.74 42.13
N THR A 127 -13.91 -38.31 41.48
CA THR A 127 -14.46 -39.68 41.64
C THR A 127 -15.14 -40.09 42.94
N GLY A 128 -16.41 -40.51 42.81
CA GLY A 128 -17.05 -41.45 43.72
C GLY A 128 -18.54 -41.23 43.88
N TRP A 129 -19.35 -41.72 42.93
CA TRP A 129 -20.74 -42.06 43.24
C TRP A 129 -20.73 -43.18 44.29
N LEU A 130 -21.34 -42.95 45.46
CA LEU A 130 -21.89 -44.00 46.30
C LEU A 130 -22.90 -43.38 47.28
N ASP A 131 -24.16 -43.58 46.94
CA ASP A 131 -25.32 -43.54 47.80
C ASP A 131 -25.25 -44.72 48.79
N GLN A 132 -25.46 -44.46 50.10
CA GLN A 132 -26.34 -45.26 50.96
C GLN A 132 -26.52 -44.62 52.36
N SER A 133 -27.72 -44.09 52.57
CA SER A 133 -28.57 -44.06 53.77
C SER A 133 -28.01 -44.45 55.16
N VAL A 134 -28.27 -43.55 56.13
CA VAL A 134 -28.34 -43.66 57.61
C VAL A 134 -27.09 -44.15 58.35
#